data_AF-A0A9J5W6F3-F1
#
_entry.id   AF-A0A9J5W6F3-F1
#
_cell.length_a   1.000
_cell.length_b   1.000
_cell.length_c   1.000
_cell.angle_alpha   90.00
_cell.angle_beta   90.00
_cell.angle_gamma   90.00
#
_symmetry.space_group_name_H-M   'P 1'
#
loop_
_entity.id
_entity.type
_entity.pdbx_description
1 polymer ?
#
loop_
_entity_poly.entity_id
_entity_poly.type
_entity_poly.pdbx_seq_one_letter_code
_entity_poly.pdbx_strand_id
1 'polypeptide(L)'
;MFLIAFSQSSLGSWSQWPKVWGNSRIEIRNGRRILFWNDAWVGQYPLKQLYPVIYNLNQQKEAAVADVRDNQGWTLSFRRMLNDWEIDNLTDFYNSLVQANNLNTNEDRLRWLGAKNWKFTVKSVYRHLDRPAAMLLPWPWKMI
;
A
#
# COMPACT_ATOMS: atom_id res chain seq x y z
N MET A 1 0.22 7.80 -3.09
CA MET A 1 0.74 9.18 -2.94
C MET A 1 1.04 9.51 -1.46
N PHE A 2 1.91 8.74 -0.78
CA PHE A 2 2.32 9.01 0.62
C PHE A 2 3.77 9.48 0.77
N LEU A 3 4.58 9.39 -0.29
CA LEU A 3 6.03 9.51 -0.18
C LEU A 3 6.64 10.68 -0.96
N ILE A 4 5.85 11.51 -1.64
CA ILE A 4 6.40 12.75 -2.22
C ILE A 4 6.88 13.70 -1.10
N ALA A 5 6.41 13.50 0.14
CA ALA A 5 6.82 14.29 1.31
C ALA A 5 8.20 13.91 1.91
N PHE A 6 8.92 12.92 1.36
CA PHE A 6 10.24 12.50 1.89
C PHE A 6 11.44 12.99 1.07
N SER A 7 11.19 13.82 0.05
CA SER A 7 12.28 14.47 -0.68
C SER A 7 12.82 15.65 0.11
N GLN A 8 14.11 15.58 0.43
CA GLN A 8 14.97 16.57 1.08
C GLN A 8 15.02 16.54 2.62
N SER A 9 15.65 15.50 3.18
CA SER A 9 16.82 15.65 4.06
C SER A 9 17.22 14.31 4.67
N SER A 10 18.53 14.02 4.63
CA SER A 10 19.24 12.85 5.15
C SER A 10 19.08 11.53 4.38
N LEU A 11 20.20 11.10 3.81
CA LEU A 11 20.41 9.96 2.92
C LEU A 11 20.09 8.62 3.60
N GLY A 12 18.88 8.11 3.38
CA GLY A 12 18.61 6.67 3.39
C GLY A 12 18.76 6.13 1.97
N SER A 13 19.68 5.20 1.75
CA SER A 13 19.84 4.53 0.45
C SER A 13 18.50 3.96 -0.02
N TRP A 14 18.13 4.21 -1.28
CA TRP A 14 16.90 3.68 -1.89
C TRP A 14 16.76 2.15 -1.75
N SER A 15 17.87 1.45 -1.51
CA SER A 15 17.95 0.01 -1.21
C SER A 15 17.13 -0.44 0.00
N GLN A 16 16.82 0.44 0.96
CA GLN A 16 16.09 0.07 2.17
C GLN A 16 14.56 0.17 2.02
N TRP A 17 14.06 0.83 0.97
CA TRP A 17 12.62 0.99 0.74
C TRP A 17 11.83 -0.32 0.71
N PRO A 18 12.30 -1.41 0.06
CA PRO A 18 11.60 -2.70 0.10
C PRO A 18 11.36 -3.22 1.53
N LYS A 19 12.31 -3.02 2.45
CA LYS A 19 12.15 -3.42 3.87
C LYS A 19 11.12 -2.54 4.60
N VAL A 20 11.04 -1.27 4.23
CA VAL A 20 10.04 -0.34 4.76
C VAL A 20 8.64 -0.77 4.31
N TRP A 21 8.47 -1.06 3.02
CA TRP A 21 7.20 -1.51 2.47
C TRP A 21 6.75 -2.86 3.04
N GLY A 22 7.66 -3.84 3.13
CA GLY A 22 7.35 -5.15 3.71
C GLY A 22 6.93 -5.11 5.19
N ASN A 23 7.29 -4.04 5.92
CA ASN A 23 6.92 -3.84 7.32
C ASN A 23 5.84 -2.77 7.51
N SER A 24 5.12 -2.40 6.44
CA SER A 24 4.06 -1.40 6.50
C SER A 24 2.73 -1.99 6.06
N ARG A 25 1.63 -1.49 6.64
CA ARG A 25 0.27 -1.84 6.23
C ARG A 25 -0.54 -0.57 6.00
N ILE A 26 -1.22 -0.49 4.87
CA ILE A 26 -2.16 0.59 4.59
C ILE A 26 -3.42 0.38 5.44
N GLU A 27 -3.80 1.43 6.17
CA GLU A 27 -5.12 1.55 6.78
C GLU A 27 -5.89 2.59 5.97
N ILE A 28 -6.70 2.09 5.04
CA ILE A 28 -7.52 2.93 4.19
C ILE A 28 -8.66 3.56 5.00
N ARG A 29 -8.93 4.85 4.74
CA ARG A 29 -10.01 5.60 5.39
C ARG A 29 -10.79 6.41 4.37
N ASN A 30 -10.38 7.64 4.06
CA ASN A 30 -11.06 8.45 3.04
C ASN A 30 -10.65 8.08 1.61
N GLY A 31 -9.59 7.29 1.43
CA GLY A 31 -9.15 6.75 0.15
C GLY A 31 -8.53 7.76 -0.80
N ARG A 32 -8.33 9.02 -0.39
CA ARG A 32 -7.89 10.11 -1.27
C ARG A 32 -6.41 10.04 -1.64
N ARG A 33 -5.58 9.35 -0.84
CA ARG A 33 -4.13 9.24 -1.07
C ARG A 33 -3.68 7.86 -1.58
N ILE A 34 -4.63 6.93 -1.67
CA ILE A 34 -4.43 5.53 -2.00
C ILE A 34 -4.86 5.30 -3.44
N LEU A 35 -3.93 4.83 -4.27
CA LEU A 35 -4.22 4.49 -5.67
C LEU A 35 -4.94 3.15 -5.72
N PHE A 36 -6.13 3.13 -6.31
CA PHE A 36 -7.02 1.98 -6.32
C PHE A 36 -6.34 0.71 -6.86
N TRP A 37 -5.63 0.82 -7.98
CA TRP A 37 -4.98 -0.33 -8.63
C TRP A 37 -3.56 -0.62 -8.16
N ASN A 38 -2.84 0.41 -7.73
CA ASN A 38 -1.38 0.36 -7.57
C ASN A 38 -0.93 0.15 -6.12
N ASP A 39 -1.75 0.52 -5.14
CA ASP A 39 -1.44 0.34 -3.72
C ASP A 39 -2.07 -0.95 -3.19
N ALA A 40 -1.40 -1.62 -2.23
CA ALA A 40 -1.90 -2.83 -1.58
C ALA A 40 -2.82 -2.46 -0.40
N TRP A 41 -4.08 -2.09 -0.69
CA TRP A 41 -5.03 -1.57 0.32
C TRP A 41 -6.16 -2.54 0.68
N VAL A 42 -6.49 -3.50 -0.18
CA VAL A 42 -7.46 -4.58 0.11
C VAL A 42 -6.78 -5.77 0.82
N GLY A 43 -5.54 -6.06 0.44
CA GLY A 43 -4.77 -7.20 0.93
C GLY A 43 -3.26 -6.93 0.89
N GLN A 44 -2.46 -7.98 0.73
CA GLN A 44 -1.00 -7.86 0.69
C GLN A 44 -0.45 -7.37 -0.65
N TYR A 45 -1.19 -7.61 -1.74
CA TYR A 45 -0.76 -7.26 -3.10
C TYR A 45 -1.69 -6.21 -3.72
N PRO A 46 -1.16 -5.35 -4.62
CA PRO A 46 -1.99 -4.43 -5.39
C PRO A 46 -3.03 -5.16 -6.26
N LEU A 47 -4.20 -4.55 -6.42
CA LEU A 47 -5.29 -5.15 -7.21
C LEU A 47 -4.89 -5.42 -8.66
N LYS A 48 -3.99 -4.63 -9.26
CA LYS A 48 -3.50 -4.87 -10.63
C LYS A 48 -2.74 -6.19 -10.79
N GLN A 49 -2.11 -6.66 -9.72
CA GLN A 49 -1.36 -7.91 -9.72
C GLN A 49 -2.30 -9.10 -9.52
N LEU A 50 -3.33 -8.94 -8.69
CA LEU A 50 -4.33 -9.98 -8.42
C LEU A 50 -5.32 -10.14 -9.58
N TYR A 51 -5.71 -9.04 -10.22
CA TYR A 51 -6.75 -9.00 -11.26
C TYR A 51 -6.24 -8.32 -12.53
N PRO A 52 -5.20 -8.86 -13.20
CA PRO A 52 -4.58 -8.22 -14.36
C PRO A 52 -5.53 -8.05 -15.55
N VAL A 53 -6.50 -8.97 -15.73
CA VAL A 53 -7.53 -8.87 -16.78
C VAL A 53 -8.43 -7.65 -16.56
N ILE A 54 -8.98 -7.51 -15.35
CA ILE A 54 -9.86 -6.40 -14.99
C ILE A 54 -9.09 -5.07 -15.01
N TYR A 55 -7.86 -5.07 -14.48
CA TYR A 55 -6.95 -3.94 -14.59
C TYR A 55 -6.82 -3.52 -16.05
N ASN A 56 -6.45 -4.43 -16.96
CA ASN A 56 -6.23 -4.11 -18.37
C ASN A 56 -7.47 -3.48 -19.04
N LEU A 57 -8.68 -3.91 -18.68
CA LEU A 57 -9.92 -3.35 -19.20
C LEU A 57 -10.26 -1.98 -18.61
N ASN A 58 -9.91 -1.73 -17.35
CA ASN A 58 -10.25 -0.48 -16.66
C ASN A 58 -9.51 0.72 -17.26
N GLN A 59 -10.14 1.89 -17.33
CA GLN A 59 -9.52 3.11 -17.87
C GLN A 59 -8.90 4.02 -16.80
N GLN A 60 -9.28 3.82 -15.54
CA GLN A 60 -8.93 4.66 -14.40
C GLN A 60 -7.70 4.12 -13.65
N LYS A 61 -6.59 3.92 -14.38
CA LYS A 61 -5.40 3.22 -13.85
C LYS A 61 -4.70 3.92 -12.70
N GLU A 62 -4.84 5.24 -12.63
CA GLU A 62 -4.22 6.10 -11.64
C GLU A 62 -5.23 6.73 -10.67
N ALA A 63 -6.49 6.29 -10.71
CA ALA A 63 -7.51 6.83 -9.82
C ALA A 63 -7.22 6.49 -8.35
N ALA A 64 -7.53 7.44 -7.46
CA ALA A 64 -7.57 7.18 -6.04
C ALA A 64 -8.79 6.33 -5.70
N VAL A 65 -8.77 5.65 -4.56
CA VAL A 65 -9.93 4.88 -4.08
C VAL A 65 -11.15 5.78 -3.90
N ALA A 66 -10.95 7.02 -3.47
CA ALA A 66 -12.02 8.01 -3.34
C ALA A 66 -12.67 8.42 -4.68
N ASP A 67 -11.96 8.28 -5.80
CA ASP A 67 -12.47 8.70 -7.12
C ASP A 67 -13.38 7.64 -7.75
N VAL A 68 -13.23 6.38 -7.33
CA VAL A 68 -13.98 5.23 -7.85
C VAL A 68 -14.94 4.64 -6.82
N ARG A 69 -15.12 5.31 -5.68
CA ARG A 69 -16.08 4.94 -4.65
C ARG A 69 -17.00 6.11 -4.36
N ASP A 70 -18.31 5.86 -4.50
CA ASP A 70 -19.36 6.78 -4.11
C ASP A 70 -20.33 6.14 -3.08
N ASN A 71 -21.42 6.84 -2.80
CA ASN A 71 -22.46 6.39 -1.87
C ASN A 71 -23.26 5.19 -2.42
N GLN A 72 -23.23 4.95 -3.74
CA GLN A 72 -23.95 3.87 -4.40
C GLN A 72 -23.08 2.62 -4.61
N GLY A 73 -21.76 2.76 -4.63
CA GLY A 73 -20.87 1.63 -4.81
C GLY A 73 -19.50 1.96 -5.36
N TRP A 74 -18.94 0.96 -6.03
CA TRP A 74 -17.68 1.06 -6.77
C TRP A 74 -17.99 1.37 -8.23
N THR A 75 -17.50 2.51 -8.72
CA THR A 75 -17.77 3.03 -10.06
C THR A 75 -16.50 2.94 -10.91
N LEU A 76 -16.45 1.93 -11.78
CA LEU A 76 -15.30 1.63 -12.63
C LEU A 76 -15.65 1.77 -14.11
N SER A 77 -14.81 2.48 -14.86
CA SER A 77 -14.93 2.63 -16.32
C SER A 77 -14.09 1.59 -17.04
N PHE A 78 -14.71 0.84 -17.97
CA PHE A 78 -14.05 -0.16 -18.80
C PHE A 78 -14.03 0.27 -20.27
N ARG A 79 -12.93 -0.01 -20.97
CA ARG A 79 -12.75 0.36 -22.39
C ARG A 79 -13.66 -0.40 -23.36
N ARG A 80 -14.28 -1.48 -22.91
CA ARG A 80 -15.27 -2.31 -23.62
C ARG A 80 -16.11 -3.09 -22.61
N MET A 81 -17.21 -3.66 -23.07
CA MET A 81 -17.95 -4.67 -22.30
C MET A 81 -17.08 -5.90 -22.02
N LEU A 82 -17.36 -6.59 -20.91
CA LEU A 82 -16.70 -7.84 -20.57
C LEU A 82 -17.25 -8.97 -21.43
N ASN A 83 -16.39 -9.94 -21.74
CA ASN A 83 -16.81 -11.20 -22.35
C ASN A 83 -17.18 -12.21 -21.28
N ASP A 84 -17.92 -13.26 -21.65
CA ASP A 84 -18.41 -14.29 -20.72
C ASP A 84 -17.28 -14.94 -19.89
N TRP A 85 -16.12 -15.19 -20.50
CA TRP A 85 -14.97 -15.77 -19.80
C TRP A 85 -14.25 -14.82 -18.82
N GLU A 86 -14.58 -13.52 -18.84
CA GLU A 86 -14.02 -12.51 -17.93
C GLU A 86 -14.91 -12.28 -16.70
N ILE A 87 -16.14 -12.82 -16.71
CA ILE A 87 -17.16 -12.59 -15.66
C ILE A 87 -16.74 -13.20 -14.32
N ASP A 88 -16.14 -14.39 -14.30
CA ASP A 88 -15.67 -15.01 -13.05
C ASP A 88 -14.57 -14.16 -12.39
N ASN A 89 -13.61 -13.68 -13.19
CA ASN A 89 -12.57 -12.76 -12.73
C ASN A 89 -13.15 -11.46 -12.15
N LEU A 90 -14.20 -10.92 -12.78
CA LEU A 90 -14.87 -9.71 -12.32
C LEU A 90 -15.61 -9.96 -10.99
N THR A 91 -16.24 -11.13 -10.85
CA THR A 91 -16.97 -11.53 -9.64
C THR A 91 -16.03 -11.65 -8.45
N ASP A 92 -14.90 -12.36 -8.61
CA ASP A 92 -13.88 -12.49 -7.57
C ASP A 92 -13.26 -11.14 -7.19
N PHE A 93 -13.05 -10.28 -8.18
CA PHE A 93 -12.58 -8.92 -7.96
C PHE A 93 -13.54 -8.11 -7.09
N TYR A 94 -14.84 -8.08 -7.41
CA TYR A 94 -15.82 -7.36 -6.61
C TYR A 94 -15.99 -7.98 -5.21
N ASN A 95 -15.93 -9.30 -5.08
CA ASN A 95 -15.94 -9.97 -3.78
C ASN A 95 -14.80 -9.49 -2.87
N SER A 96 -13.62 -9.28 -3.43
CA SER A 96 -12.47 -8.71 -2.69
C SER A 96 -12.72 -7.27 -2.24
N LEU A 97 -13.40 -6.46 -3.06
CA LEU A 97 -13.73 -5.07 -2.72
C LEU A 97 -14.77 -4.98 -1.60
N VAL A 98 -15.75 -5.89 -1.56
CA VAL A 98 -16.78 -5.93 -0.50
C VAL A 98 -16.15 -6.16 0.87
N GLN A 99 -15.12 -7.02 0.95
CA GLN A 99 -14.40 -7.26 2.21
C GLN A 99 -13.62 -6.03 2.71
N ALA A 100 -13.32 -5.07 1.85
CA ALA A 100 -12.55 -3.87 2.16
C ALA A 100 -13.38 -2.61 2.47
N ASN A 101 -14.70 -2.72 2.62
CA ASN A 101 -15.66 -1.61 2.57
C ASN A 101 -15.71 -0.66 3.80
N ASN A 102 -14.64 -0.56 4.60
CA ASN A 102 -14.62 0.22 5.84
C ASN A 102 -14.10 1.66 5.67
N LEU A 103 -14.54 2.34 4.61
CA LEU A 103 -14.15 3.72 4.33
C LEU A 103 -14.83 4.70 5.30
N ASN A 104 -14.14 5.78 5.67
CA ASN A 104 -14.65 6.82 6.55
C ASN A 104 -14.00 8.17 6.22
N THR A 105 -14.45 9.24 6.87
CA THR A 105 -14.01 10.62 6.55
C THR A 105 -12.59 10.97 6.99
N ASN A 106 -11.96 10.16 7.85
CA ASN A 106 -10.63 10.47 8.37
C ASN A 106 -9.54 10.28 7.31
N GLU A 107 -8.37 10.90 7.53
CA GLU A 107 -7.21 10.69 6.66
C GLU A 107 -6.71 9.24 6.68
N ASP A 108 -6.39 8.72 5.50
CA ASP A 108 -5.68 7.47 5.29
C ASP A 108 -4.38 7.39 6.10
N ARG A 109 -4.03 6.21 6.62
CA ARG A 109 -2.85 6.01 7.47
C ARG A 109 -1.95 4.89 6.97
N LEU A 110 -0.65 5.06 7.17
CA LEU A 110 0.32 3.99 7.07
C LEU A 110 0.59 3.46 8.48
N ARG A 111 0.45 2.15 8.69
CA ARG A 111 0.79 1.46 9.93
C ARG A 111 2.14 0.81 9.80
N TRP A 112 2.96 0.96 10.83
CA TRP A 112 4.30 0.39 10.88
C TRP A 112 4.30 -0.87 11.75
N LEU A 113 4.44 -2.04 11.11
CA LEU A 113 4.44 -3.35 11.79
C LEU A 113 5.66 -3.50 12.71
N GLY A 114 6.74 -2.78 12.44
CA GLY A 114 7.97 -2.81 13.24
C GLY A 114 7.93 -2.00 14.55
N ALA A 115 6.82 -1.31 14.88
CA ALA A 115 6.69 -0.54 16.13
C ALA A 115 5.60 -1.11 17.04
N LYS A 116 5.87 -1.12 18.35
CA LYS A 116 4.93 -1.60 19.39
C LYS A 116 3.55 -0.93 19.35
N ASN A 117 3.47 0.32 18.89
CA ASN A 117 2.23 1.10 18.81
C ASN A 117 1.68 1.25 17.39
N TRP A 118 2.27 0.55 16.40
CA TRP A 118 1.84 0.53 15.01
C TRP A 118 1.83 1.91 14.31
N LYS A 119 2.40 2.95 14.93
CA LYS A 119 2.46 4.30 14.37
C LYS A 119 3.63 4.39 13.42
N PHE A 120 3.35 4.82 12.19
CA PHE A 120 4.39 5.17 11.24
C PHE A 120 4.91 6.58 11.55
N THR A 121 6.19 6.68 11.87
CA THR A 121 6.92 7.94 11.99
C THR A 121 8.30 7.78 11.36
N VAL A 122 8.88 8.87 10.88
CA VAL A 122 10.24 8.87 10.34
C VAL A 122 11.23 8.25 11.34
N LYS A 123 11.10 8.63 12.62
CA LYS A 123 11.90 8.12 13.74
C LYS A 123 11.73 6.61 14.01
N SER A 124 10.54 6.04 13.81
CA SER A 124 10.33 4.59 13.98
C SER A 124 10.91 3.79 12.83
N VAL A 125 10.85 4.32 11.60
CA VAL A 125 11.45 3.69 10.42
C VAL A 125 12.96 3.67 10.58
N TYR A 126 13.60 4.80 10.90
CA TYR A 126 15.05 4.86 11.14
C TYR A 126 15.49 3.89 12.24
N ARG A 127 14.82 3.83 13.40
CA ARG A 127 15.17 2.86 14.46
C ARG A 127 15.13 1.40 14.04
N HIS A 128 14.30 1.06 13.05
CA HIS A 128 14.21 -0.29 12.54
C HIS A 128 15.29 -0.57 11.48
N LEU A 129 15.56 0.40 10.60
CA LEU A 129 16.61 0.30 9.59
C LEU A 129 18.02 0.35 10.19
N ASP A 130 18.19 1.10 11.27
CA ASP A 130 19.44 1.34 11.98
C ASP A 130 19.69 0.31 13.08
N ARG A 131 18.94 -0.81 13.12
CA ARG A 131 19.35 -1.98 13.91
C ARG A 131 20.60 -2.55 13.23
N PRO A 132 21.80 -2.31 13.77
CA PRO A 132 22.98 -2.76 13.10
C PRO A 132 23.09 -4.28 13.31
N ALA A 133 23.56 -4.98 12.29
CA ALA A 133 24.16 -6.31 12.45
C ALA A 133 25.30 -6.31 13.52
N ALA A 134 25.72 -5.13 13.99
CA ALA A 134 26.67 -4.92 15.08
C ALA A 134 26.18 -5.37 16.48
N MET A 135 24.94 -5.86 16.65
CA MET A 135 24.60 -6.60 17.87
C MET A 135 25.17 -8.03 17.90
N LEU A 136 25.68 -8.56 16.78
CA LEU A 136 26.26 -9.90 16.69
C LEU A 136 27.78 -9.94 16.51
N LEU A 137 28.45 -8.80 16.41
CA LEU A 137 29.91 -8.74 16.37
C LEU A 137 30.42 -8.04 17.63
N PRO A 138 31.30 -8.68 18.44
CA PRO A 138 32.00 -7.99 19.51
C PRO A 138 32.77 -6.81 18.89
N TRP A 139 32.61 -5.62 19.47
CA TRP A 139 33.30 -4.44 18.99
C TRP A 139 34.83 -4.61 19.09
N PRO A 140 35.64 -4.20 18.08
CA PRO A 140 37.06 -4.54 17.99
C PRO A 140 37.94 -4.01 19.13
N TRP A 141 37.52 -2.93 19.78
CA TRP A 141 38.28 -2.26 20.84
C TRP A 141 38.22 -2.96 22.21
N LYS A 142 37.56 -4.11 22.32
CA LYS A 142 37.59 -4.97 23.52
C LYS A 142 38.57 -6.15 23.41
N MET A 143 39.49 -6.13 22.43
CA MET A 143 40.50 -7.19 22.24
C MET A 143 41.95 -6.73 22.45
N ILE A 144 42.19 -5.55 23.04
CA ILE A 144 43.53 -5.08 23.42
C ILE A 144 43.43 -4.38 24.77
#